data_AF-A0A6B8RR07-F1
#
_entry.id   AF-A0A6B8RR07-F1
#
_cell.length_a   1.000
_cell.length_b   1.000
_cell.length_c   1.000
_cell.angle_alpha   90.00
_cell.angle_beta   90.00
_cell.angle_gamma   90.00
#
_symmetry.space_group_name_H-M   'P 1'
#
loop_
_entity.id
_entity.type
_entity.pdbx_description
1 polymer ?
#
loop_
_entity_poly.entity_id
_entity_poly.type
_entity_poly.pdbx_seq_one_letter_code
_entity_poly.pdbx_strand_id
1 'polypeptide(L)'
;MWKGKYIIKEHETGITVFHNTNKATMGQFFSISIYGTEADWNELMQTEEDGWPFKKLGIKDGMILVKTGPSDEQYDASTVEGKELSEEYFKLAEQIDTILSSFKII
;
A
#
# COMPACT_ATOMS: atom_id res chain seq x y z
N MET A 1 -3.47 -17.00 -7.02
CA MET A 1 -3.83 -17.29 -5.61
C MET A 1 -2.77 -16.62 -4.74
N TRP A 2 -3.16 -15.82 -3.74
CA TRP A 2 -2.24 -15.03 -2.91
C TRP A 2 -1.37 -15.85 -1.95
N LYS A 3 -1.71 -17.11 -1.71
CA LYS A 3 -1.03 -17.95 -0.70
C LYS A 3 0.47 -18.02 -0.95
N GLY A 4 1.26 -17.57 0.03
CA GLY A 4 2.73 -17.57 -0.03
C GLY A 4 3.34 -16.42 -0.87
N LYS A 5 2.52 -15.54 -1.44
CA LYS A 5 2.96 -14.41 -2.30
C LYS A 5 3.04 -13.07 -1.58
N TYR A 6 2.72 -13.04 -0.29
CA TYR A 6 2.79 -11.81 0.48
C TYR A 6 3.37 -12.02 1.87
N ILE A 7 3.92 -10.95 2.42
CA ILE A 7 4.32 -10.82 3.82
C ILE A 7 3.53 -9.65 4.40
N ILE A 8 2.91 -9.87 5.56
CA ILE A 8 2.28 -8.80 6.33
C ILE A 8 3.26 -8.39 7.43
N LYS A 9 3.50 -7.09 7.55
CA LYS A 9 4.15 -6.52 8.73
C LYS A 9 3.13 -5.66 9.46
N GLU A 10 2.95 -5.95 10.74
CA GLU A 10 2.12 -5.17 11.65
C GLU A 10 2.98 -4.15 12.38
N HIS A 11 2.43 -2.96 12.55
CA HIS A 11 3.03 -1.82 13.21
C HIS A 11 2.02 -1.28 14.22
N GLU A 12 2.47 -0.50 15.20
CA GLU A 12 1.57 0.16 16.16
C GLU A 12 0.52 1.02 15.45
N THR A 13 0.90 1.64 14.33
CA THR A 13 0.04 2.55 13.57
C THR A 13 -0.69 1.89 12.40
N GLY A 14 -0.53 0.58 12.15
CA GLY A 14 -1.22 -0.08 11.05
C GLY A 14 -0.53 -1.32 10.49
N ILE A 15 -0.76 -1.61 9.20
CA ILE A 15 -0.22 -2.77 8.51
C ILE A 15 0.40 -2.37 7.17
N THR A 16 1.42 -3.13 6.77
CA THR A 16 1.99 -3.05 5.43
C THR A 16 2.07 -4.44 4.83
N VAL A 17 1.59 -4.58 3.59
CA VAL A 17 1.60 -5.82 2.82
C VAL A 17 2.66 -5.70 1.72
N PHE A 18 3.56 -6.66 1.66
CA PHE A 18 4.68 -6.71 0.71
C PHE A 18 4.55 -7.91 -0.22
N HIS A 19 5.10 -7.79 -1.43
CA HIS A 19 5.32 -8.93 -2.32
C HIS A 19 6.43 -9.81 -1.77
N ASN A 20 6.11 -11.09 -1.54
CA ASN A 20 7.06 -12.06 -1.01
C ASN A 20 7.97 -12.58 -2.14
N THR A 21 9.15 -12.00 -2.25
CA THR A 21 10.16 -12.40 -3.24
C THR A 21 11.51 -12.71 -2.56
N ASN A 22 12.40 -13.39 -3.28
CA ASN A 22 13.77 -13.63 -2.82
C ASN A 22 14.70 -12.43 -3.08
N LYS A 23 14.18 -11.27 -3.51
CA LYS A 23 14.98 -10.06 -3.72
C LYS A 23 15.26 -9.38 -2.38
N ALA A 24 16.39 -8.68 -2.31
CA ALA A 24 16.80 -7.93 -1.10
C ALA A 24 15.77 -6.85 -0.72
N THR A 25 15.12 -6.26 -1.73
CA THR A 25 14.07 -5.26 -1.55
C THR A 25 12.73 -5.88 -1.94
N MET A 26 11.75 -5.81 -1.04
CA MET A 26 10.39 -6.29 -1.26
C MET A 26 9.50 -5.13 -1.73
N GLY A 27 8.83 -5.30 -2.87
CA GLY A 27 7.88 -4.32 -3.36
C GLY A 27 6.66 -4.22 -2.44
N GLN A 28 6.28 -3.01 -2.05
CA GLN A 28 5.09 -2.79 -1.24
C GLN A 28 3.84 -2.94 -2.13
N PHE A 29 2.90 -3.76 -1.68
CA PHE A 29 1.59 -3.88 -2.31
C PHE A 29 0.64 -2.79 -1.85
N PHE A 30 0.50 -2.61 -0.54
CA PHE A 30 -0.26 -1.51 0.05
C PHE A 30 0.06 -1.41 1.53
N SER A 31 -0.25 -0.25 2.12
CA SER A 31 -0.35 -0.09 3.56
C SER A 31 -1.72 0.45 3.94
N ILE A 32 -2.16 0.15 5.16
CA ILE A 32 -3.26 0.82 5.84
C ILE A 32 -2.71 1.29 7.17
N SER A 33 -2.72 2.60 7.42
CA SER A 33 -2.15 3.15 8.64
C SER A 33 -2.87 4.40 9.11
N ILE A 34 -2.63 4.74 10.37
CA ILE A 34 -2.95 6.05 10.92
C ILE A 34 -1.97 7.05 10.32
N TYR A 35 -2.51 8.11 9.72
CA TYR A 35 -1.71 9.24 9.26
C TYR A 35 -1.44 10.22 10.42
N GLY A 36 -2.50 10.61 11.12
CA GLY A 36 -2.46 11.63 12.16
C GLY A 36 -3.86 12.13 12.46
N THR A 37 -3.96 13.34 13.02
CA THR A 37 -5.23 14.01 13.29
C THR A 37 -5.84 14.62 12.03
N GLU A 38 -7.08 15.13 12.14
CA GLU A 38 -7.69 15.92 11.06
C GLU A 38 -6.91 17.20 10.74
N ALA A 39 -6.26 17.81 11.75
CA ALA A 39 -5.45 19.01 11.55
C ALA A 39 -4.23 18.70 10.67
N ASP A 40 -3.52 17.60 10.97
CA ASP A 40 -2.37 17.14 10.20
C ASP A 40 -2.76 16.86 8.74
N TRP A 41 -3.92 16.21 8.54
CA TRP A 41 -4.42 15.94 7.20
C TRP A 41 -4.75 17.22 6.42
N ASN A 42 -5.36 18.21 7.07
CA ASN A 42 -5.66 19.48 6.43
C ASN A 42 -4.39 20.28 6.09
N GLU A 43 -3.31 20.12 6.85
CA GLU A 43 -2.00 20.68 6.51
C GLU A 43 -1.42 20.01 5.27
N LEU A 44 -1.44 18.67 5.21
CA LEU A 44 -1.00 17.92 4.02
C LEU A 44 -1.72 18.39 2.75
N MET A 45 -3.05 18.48 2.81
CA MET A 45 -3.89 18.86 1.66
C MET A 45 -3.66 20.29 1.15
N GLN A 46 -2.96 21.15 1.90
CA GLN A 46 -2.55 22.47 1.41
C GLN A 46 -1.33 22.40 0.47
N THR A 47 -0.56 21.32 0.57
CA THR A 47 0.72 21.14 -0.14
C THR A 47 0.66 20.04 -1.19
N GLU A 48 -0.10 18.98 -0.93
CA GLU A 48 -0.21 17.81 -1.80
C GLU A 48 -1.59 17.75 -2.46
N GLU A 49 -1.60 17.79 -3.78
CA GLU A 49 -2.81 17.59 -4.58
C GLU A 49 -3.40 16.21 -4.28
N ASP A 50 -4.66 16.18 -3.85
CA ASP A 50 -5.40 14.96 -3.50
C ASP A 50 -4.73 14.03 -2.45
N GLY A 51 -3.83 14.59 -1.63
CA GLY A 51 -3.17 13.91 -0.51
C GLY A 51 -2.14 12.86 -0.92
N TRP A 52 -1.64 12.89 -2.16
CA TRP A 52 -0.64 11.92 -2.64
C TRP A 52 0.58 11.82 -1.71
N PRO A 53 1.12 10.60 -1.43
CA PRO A 53 0.71 9.28 -1.93
C PRO A 53 -0.41 8.60 -1.11
N PHE A 54 -1.01 9.31 -0.15
CA PHE A 54 -2.03 8.79 0.73
C PHE A 54 -3.43 8.94 0.14
N LYS A 55 -4.30 7.96 0.43
CA LYS A 55 -5.75 8.08 0.18
C LYS A 55 -6.49 7.88 1.48
N LYS A 56 -7.28 8.87 1.87
CA LYS A 56 -8.10 8.83 3.09
C LYS A 56 -9.12 7.70 3.00
N LEU A 57 -9.09 6.81 3.99
CA LEU A 57 -10.07 5.75 4.20
C LEU A 57 -11.21 6.22 5.10
N GLY A 58 -10.91 7.11 6.05
CA GLY A 58 -11.90 7.70 6.95
C GLY A 58 -11.28 8.20 8.25
N ILE A 59 -12.11 8.31 9.28
CA ILE A 59 -11.74 8.84 10.59
C ILE A 59 -12.18 7.81 11.65
N LYS A 60 -11.29 7.51 12.59
CA LYS A 60 -11.59 6.67 13.76
C LYS A 60 -10.93 7.27 14.98
N ASP A 61 -11.69 7.48 16.05
CA ASP A 61 -11.20 8.04 17.31
C ASP A 61 -10.43 9.37 17.13
N GLY A 62 -10.90 10.22 16.22
CA GLY A 62 -10.26 11.51 15.87
C GLY A 62 -9.00 11.39 15.00
N MET A 63 -8.63 10.18 14.62
CA MET A 63 -7.45 9.89 13.79
C MET A 63 -7.85 9.57 12.36
N ILE A 64 -7.10 10.10 11.40
CA ILE A 64 -7.22 9.84 9.97
C ILE A 64 -6.56 8.51 9.64
N LEU A 65 -7.34 7.61 9.07
CA LEU A 65 -6.85 6.37 8.47
C LEU A 65 -6.62 6.60 6.98
N VAL A 66 -5.47 6.16 6.49
CA VAL A 66 -5.08 6.25 5.08
C VAL A 66 -4.68 4.89 4.55
N LYS A 67 -4.75 4.76 3.22
CA LYS A 67 -4.05 3.72 2.48
C LYS A 67 -3.01 4.32 1.56
N THR A 68 -1.98 3.52 1.26
CA THR A 68 -1.08 3.76 0.12
C THR A 68 -1.20 2.62 -0.88
N GLY A 69 -0.98 2.94 -2.15
CA GLY A 69 -1.04 1.97 -3.23
C GLY A 69 0.26 1.18 -3.42
N PRO A 70 0.27 0.30 -4.43
CA PRO A 70 1.47 -0.43 -4.85
C PRO A 70 2.61 0.51 -5.26
N SER A 71 3.85 0.14 -4.94
CA SER A 71 5.07 0.78 -5.42
C SER A 71 5.85 -0.18 -6.31
N ASP A 72 5.98 0.18 -7.59
CA ASP A 72 6.60 -0.62 -8.65
C ASP A 72 8.10 -0.33 -8.84
N GLU A 73 8.64 0.64 -8.12
CA GLU A 73 10.04 1.13 -8.23
C GLU A 73 11.09 0.02 -8.10
N GLN A 74 10.73 -1.12 -7.51
CA GLN A 74 11.62 -2.25 -7.28
C GLN A 74 11.63 -3.30 -8.39
N TYR A 75 10.78 -3.17 -9.42
CA TYR A 75 10.71 -4.13 -10.51
C TYR A 75 11.33 -3.58 -11.79
N ASP A 76 12.52 -4.07 -12.13
CA ASP A 76 13.18 -3.79 -13.40
C ASP A 76 12.81 -4.83 -14.46
N ALA A 77 11.83 -4.48 -15.31
CA ALA A 77 11.37 -5.33 -16.41
C ALA A 77 12.40 -5.53 -17.53
N SER A 78 13.60 -4.91 -17.46
CA SER A 78 14.66 -5.09 -18.46
C SER A 78 15.41 -6.42 -18.33
N THR A 79 15.27 -7.11 -17.19
CA THR A 79 15.84 -8.44 -16.96
C THR A 79 14.76 -9.52 -17.04
N VAL A 80 15.14 -10.76 -17.43
CA VAL A 80 14.19 -11.89 -17.49
C VAL A 80 13.54 -12.13 -16.12
N GLU A 81 14.36 -12.17 -15.06
CA GLU A 81 13.88 -12.36 -13.69
C GLU A 81 13.02 -11.19 -13.21
N GLY A 82 13.40 -9.95 -13.53
CA GLY A 82 12.61 -8.77 -13.18
C GLY A 82 11.28 -8.73 -13.91
N LYS A 83 11.23 -9.16 -15.18
CA LYS A 83 9.98 -9.28 -15.94
C LYS A 83 9.02 -10.30 -15.32
N GLU A 84 9.50 -11.48 -14.92
CA GLU A 84 8.65 -12.48 -14.26
C GLU A 84 8.08 -11.97 -12.93
N LEU A 85 8.92 -11.29 -12.14
CA LEU A 85 8.51 -10.67 -10.88
C LEU A 85 7.53 -9.52 -11.09
N SER A 86 7.73 -8.68 -12.11
CA SER A 86 6.80 -7.63 -12.54
C SER A 86 5.45 -8.24 -12.92
N GLU A 87 5.43 -9.28 -13.74
CA GLU A 87 4.18 -9.92 -14.18
C GLU A 87 3.39 -10.53 -13.02
N GLU A 88 4.07 -11.19 -12.08
CA GLU A 88 3.43 -11.68 -10.86
C GLU A 88 2.90 -10.53 -10.00
N TYR A 89 3.73 -9.50 -9.80
CA TYR A 89 3.37 -8.32 -9.03
C TYR A 89 2.14 -7.62 -9.61
N PHE A 90 2.10 -7.35 -10.91
CA PHE A 90 0.98 -6.67 -11.56
C PHE A 90 -0.33 -7.48 -11.46
N LYS A 91 -0.27 -8.81 -11.65
CA LYS A 91 -1.44 -9.69 -11.46
C LYS A 91 -1.98 -9.65 -10.04
N LEU A 92 -1.11 -9.54 -9.05
CA LEU A 92 -1.51 -9.38 -7.65
C LEU A 92 -2.01 -7.96 -7.39
N ALA A 93 -1.37 -6.95 -7.97
CA ALA A 93 -1.74 -5.54 -7.82
C ALA A 93 -3.15 -5.24 -8.35
N GLU A 94 -3.55 -5.84 -9.48
CA GLU A 94 -4.93 -5.75 -9.99
C GLU A 94 -5.98 -6.23 -8.97
N GLN A 95 -5.62 -7.16 -8.09
CA GLN A 95 -6.51 -7.68 -7.05
C GLN A 95 -6.54 -6.78 -5.79
N ILE A 96 -5.51 -5.95 -5.59
CA ILE A 96 -5.40 -5.04 -4.43
C ILE A 96 -6.51 -4.00 -4.45
N ASP A 97 -6.85 -3.42 -5.59
CA ASP A 97 -7.88 -2.38 -5.66
C ASP A 97 -9.24 -2.90 -5.16
N THR A 98 -9.55 -4.16 -5.44
CA THR A 98 -10.75 -4.83 -4.92
C THR A 98 -10.65 -5.04 -3.40
N ILE A 99 -9.49 -5.45 -2.89
CA ILE A 99 -9.27 -5.63 -1.45
C ILE A 99 -9.43 -4.30 -0.72
N LEU A 100 -8.75 -3.25 -1.19
CA LEU A 100 -8.74 -1.93 -0.57
C LEU A 100 -10.09 -1.22 -0.67
N SER A 101 -10.88 -1.46 -1.73
CA SER A 101 -12.25 -0.93 -1.83
C SER A 101 -13.25 -1.67 -0.93
N SER A 102 -12.94 -2.91 -0.53
CA SER A 102 -13.76 -3.67 0.43
C SER A 102 -13.50 -3.32 1.90
N PHE A 103 -12.41 -2.58 2.19
CA PHE A 103 -12.05 -2.17 3.55
C PHE A 103 -13.14 -1.27 4.15
N LYS A 104 -13.53 -1.57 5.39
CA LYS A 104 -14.49 -0.78 6.15
C LYS A 104 -13.96 -0.53 7.54
N ILE A 105 -14.07 0.71 7.98
CA ILE A 105 -13.84 1.10 9.37
C ILE A 105 -15.07 0.60 10.15
N ILE A 106 -14.82 -0.22 11.18
CA ILE A 106 -15.83 -0.71 12.13
C ILE A 106 -15.84 0.19 13.36
#